data_AF-A0A7Y4VFB5-F1
#
_entry.id   AF-A0A7Y4VFB5-F1
#
_cell.length_a   1.000
_cell.length_b   1.000
_cell.length_c   1.000
_cell.angle_alpha   90.00
_cell.angle_beta   90.00
_cell.angle_gamma   90.00
#
_symmetry.space_group_name_H-M   'P 1'
#
loop_
_entity.id
_entity.type
_entity.pdbx_description
1 polymer ?
#
loop_
_entity_poly.entity_id
_entity_poly.type
_entity_poly.pdbx_seq_one_letter_code
_entity_poly.pdbx_strand_id
1 'polypeptide(L)'
;MKQLAKLVSAFGIVSAIATTTTLGQISTIIVDEFGNGFHNGTAVPAGFQPDPFNGNIPGFAYTFPFAWTYPVSPVADFLVFEPGATQPSDLLRFMRDPGTGKTLLFFYSDASPGDPPDAPADVLVLPNTAFQITSAEEVGLFGNPYSEAGPNGIANWQVNGAFPGWDGNPSGTMYTFVSDGVVPEPSSLVLLAGGLGILGVSKLRQRKVVL
;
A
#
# COMPACT_ATOMS: atom_id res chain seq x y z
N MET A 1 -24.57 40.84 13.92
CA MET A 1 -23.61 39.77 13.54
C MET A 1 -24.37 38.71 12.75
N LYS A 2 -24.53 38.91 11.44
CA LYS A 2 -25.67 38.38 10.70
C LYS A 2 -25.16 37.39 9.65
N GLN A 3 -25.37 36.09 9.87
CA GLN A 3 -25.09 34.98 8.94
C GLN A 3 -23.62 34.74 8.53
N LEU A 4 -22.89 35.73 8.02
CA LEU A 4 -21.51 35.57 7.54
C LEU A 4 -20.55 35.07 8.63
N ALA A 5 -20.63 35.66 9.83
CA ALA A 5 -19.81 35.26 10.97
C ALA A 5 -20.12 33.83 11.45
N LYS A 6 -21.39 33.39 11.38
CA LYS A 6 -21.78 32.01 11.72
C LYS A 6 -21.25 31.01 10.69
N LEU A 7 -21.24 31.40 9.42
CA LEU A 7 -20.75 30.58 8.32
C LEU A 7 -19.23 30.39 8.40
N VAL A 8 -18.48 31.48 8.63
CA VAL A 8 -17.02 31.43 8.82
C VAL A 8 -16.65 30.61 10.05
N SER A 9 -17.35 30.77 11.18
CA SER A 9 -17.11 29.94 12.37
C SER A 9 -17.45 28.46 12.14
N ALA A 10 -18.54 28.15 11.44
CA ALA A 10 -18.89 26.76 11.11
C ALA A 10 -17.86 26.13 10.17
N PHE A 11 -17.40 26.83 9.13
CA PHE A 11 -16.35 26.36 8.24
C PHE A 11 -15.00 26.18 8.96
N GLY A 12 -14.68 27.07 9.91
CA GLY A 12 -13.48 26.95 10.74
C GLY A 12 -13.49 25.71 11.64
N ILE A 13 -14.62 25.46 12.33
CA ILE A 13 -14.77 24.29 13.20
C ILE A 13 -14.74 23.00 12.36
N VAL A 14 -15.46 22.95 11.24
CA VAL A 14 -15.48 21.78 10.35
C VAL A 14 -14.09 21.53 9.74
N SER A 15 -13.35 22.57 9.34
CA SER A 15 -11.98 22.40 8.82
C SER A 15 -11.00 21.95 9.89
N ALA A 16 -11.14 22.42 11.13
CA ALA A 16 -10.30 21.99 12.25
C ALA A 16 -10.55 20.50 12.56
N ILE A 17 -11.82 20.09 12.64
CA ILE A 17 -12.21 18.69 12.86
C ILE A 17 -11.70 17.82 11.70
N ALA A 18 -11.93 18.22 10.44
CA ALA A 18 -11.45 17.51 9.27
C ALA A 18 -9.92 17.33 9.28
N THR A 19 -9.17 18.40 9.57
CA THR A 19 -7.70 18.35 9.68
C THR A 19 -7.24 17.40 10.79
N THR A 20 -7.88 17.44 11.96
CA THR A 20 -7.54 16.51 13.06
C THR A 20 -7.88 15.06 12.73
N THR A 21 -8.96 14.80 11.99
CA THR A 21 -9.30 13.43 11.56
C THR A 21 -8.34 12.91 10.49
N THR A 22 -7.85 13.76 9.58
CA THR A 22 -6.88 13.35 8.55
C THR A 22 -5.50 13.05 9.14
N LEU A 23 -5.05 13.84 10.13
CA LEU A 23 -3.77 13.61 10.81
C LEU A 23 -3.81 12.47 11.85
N GLY A 24 -5.00 12.11 12.33
CA GLY A 24 -5.19 11.02 13.30
C GLY A 24 -5.34 9.64 12.67
N GLN A 25 -5.64 9.55 11.37
CA GLN A 25 -5.79 8.28 10.67
C GLN A 25 -4.43 7.61 10.44
N ILE A 26 -4.38 6.31 10.68
CA ILE A 26 -3.25 5.46 10.30
C ILE A 26 -3.11 5.52 8.78
N SER A 27 -1.90 5.77 8.30
CA SER A 27 -1.62 5.74 6.86
C SER A 27 -1.70 4.31 6.35
N THR A 28 -2.29 4.08 5.18
CA THR A 28 -2.41 2.73 4.61
C THR A 28 -1.59 2.59 3.34
N ILE A 29 -0.86 1.49 3.23
CA ILE A 29 -0.15 1.07 2.03
C ILE A 29 -0.60 -0.34 1.72
N ILE A 30 -1.04 -0.57 0.49
CA ILE A 30 -1.34 -1.89 -0.03
C ILE A 30 -0.62 -2.05 -1.35
N VAL A 31 0.06 -3.18 -1.54
CA VAL A 31 0.80 -3.49 -2.77
C VAL A 31 0.65 -4.98 -3.10
N ASP A 32 0.73 -5.31 -4.37
CA ASP A 32 0.79 -6.69 -4.88
C ASP A 32 2.03 -6.92 -5.76
N GLU A 33 2.17 -8.14 -6.25
CA GLU A 33 3.21 -8.56 -7.18
C GLU A 33 3.02 -8.02 -8.61
N PHE A 34 1.81 -7.54 -8.93
CA PHE A 34 1.41 -7.09 -10.26
C PHE A 34 1.60 -5.58 -10.51
N GLY A 35 1.87 -4.80 -9.47
CA GLY A 35 2.07 -3.36 -9.56
C GLY A 35 0.85 -2.51 -9.21
N ASN A 36 -0.22 -3.08 -8.66
CA ASN A 36 -1.46 -2.37 -8.33
C ASN A 36 -1.45 -1.82 -6.90
N GLY A 37 -0.43 -1.02 -6.58
CA GLY A 37 -0.25 -0.48 -5.24
C GLY A 37 -1.02 0.81 -4.98
N PHE A 38 -1.42 1.03 -3.72
CA PHE A 38 -2.02 2.27 -3.24
C PHE A 38 -1.37 2.74 -1.94
N HIS A 39 -1.18 4.05 -1.81
CA HIS A 39 -0.82 4.76 -0.59
C HIS A 39 -1.95 5.74 -0.25
N ASN A 40 -2.64 5.51 0.85
CA ASN A 40 -3.83 6.26 1.27
C ASN A 40 -4.88 6.39 0.14
N GLY A 41 -5.09 5.30 -0.60
CA GLY A 41 -6.02 5.25 -1.74
C GLY A 41 -5.52 5.91 -3.03
N THR A 42 -4.31 6.46 -3.05
CA THR A 42 -3.68 7.00 -4.26
C THR A 42 -2.76 5.95 -4.88
N ALA A 43 -2.87 5.70 -6.18
CA ALA A 43 -2.03 4.71 -6.86
C ALA A 43 -0.53 5.05 -6.72
N VAL A 44 0.28 4.02 -6.45
CA VAL A 44 1.73 4.12 -6.31
C VAL A 44 2.38 3.62 -7.60
N PRO A 45 3.34 4.36 -8.19
CA PRO A 45 4.07 3.88 -9.36
C PRO A 45 4.85 2.59 -9.05
N ALA A 46 4.70 1.60 -9.92
CA ALA A 46 5.47 0.36 -9.90
C ALA A 46 6.19 0.13 -11.24
N GLY A 47 7.27 -0.63 -11.20
CA GLY A 47 7.99 -1.04 -12.40
C GLY A 47 9.37 -1.59 -12.09
N PHE A 48 10.05 -2.07 -13.14
CA PHE A 48 11.42 -2.57 -13.01
C PHE A 48 12.40 -1.43 -12.71
N GLN A 49 13.12 -1.56 -11.61
CA GLN A 49 14.17 -0.65 -11.17
C GLN A 49 15.50 -1.40 -11.06
N PRO A 50 16.65 -0.75 -11.31
CA PRO A 50 17.94 -1.39 -11.08
C PRO A 50 18.08 -1.86 -9.64
N ASP A 51 18.30 -3.16 -9.41
CA ASP A 51 18.51 -3.71 -8.07
C ASP A 51 20.01 -3.81 -7.75
N PRO A 52 20.58 -2.94 -6.89
CA PRO A 52 22.00 -2.99 -6.56
C PRO A 52 22.40 -4.26 -5.78
N PHE A 53 21.44 -5.00 -5.22
CA PHE A 53 21.69 -6.23 -4.46
C PHE A 53 21.76 -7.48 -5.34
N ASN A 54 21.25 -7.40 -6.57
CA ASN A 54 21.31 -8.47 -7.56
C ASN A 54 22.16 -8.05 -8.78
N GLY A 55 23.29 -7.39 -8.54
CA GLY A 55 24.22 -7.01 -9.61
C GLY A 55 23.70 -5.95 -10.58
N ASN A 56 22.72 -5.13 -10.17
CA ASN A 56 21.98 -4.16 -10.99
C ASN A 56 21.08 -4.79 -12.06
N ILE A 57 20.76 -6.08 -11.95
CA ILE A 57 19.68 -6.69 -12.73
C ILE A 57 18.37 -6.02 -12.28
N PRO A 58 17.52 -5.55 -13.21
CA PRO A 58 16.27 -4.89 -12.81
C PRO A 58 15.35 -5.83 -12.03
N GLY A 59 14.92 -5.40 -10.83
CA GLY A 59 13.90 -6.06 -10.02
C GLY A 59 12.61 -5.24 -10.01
N PHE A 60 11.47 -5.88 -9.75
CA PHE A 60 10.19 -5.20 -9.70
C PHE A 60 10.05 -4.42 -8.39
N ALA A 61 9.70 -3.12 -8.48
CA ALA A 61 9.64 -2.26 -7.31
C ALA A 61 8.55 -1.20 -7.37
N TYR A 62 8.05 -0.84 -6.19
CA TYR A 62 7.22 0.33 -5.95
C TYR A 62 8.07 1.55 -5.59
N THR A 63 7.71 2.72 -6.12
CA THR A 63 8.32 4.01 -5.75
C THR A 63 7.34 4.85 -4.95
N PHE A 64 7.53 4.91 -3.63
CA PHE A 64 6.64 5.64 -2.75
C PHE A 64 6.92 7.16 -2.75
N PRO A 65 5.92 8.00 -2.47
CA PRO A 65 6.06 9.46 -2.50
C PRO A 65 6.72 10.04 -1.25
N PHE A 66 7.27 9.21 -0.36
CA PHE A 66 7.94 9.63 0.86
C PHE A 66 9.37 9.08 0.91
N ALA A 67 10.18 9.68 1.78
CA ALA A 67 11.54 9.26 2.03
C ALA A 67 11.61 8.66 3.43
N TRP A 68 11.55 7.34 3.52
CA TRP A 68 11.67 6.65 4.81
C TRP A 68 13.08 6.84 5.39
N THR A 69 13.17 7.09 6.69
CA THR A 69 14.43 7.18 7.44
C THR A 69 14.52 6.08 8.49
N TYR A 70 15.33 5.04 8.22
CA TYR A 70 15.85 4.19 9.29
C TYR A 70 17.14 4.76 9.84
N PRO A 71 17.34 4.76 11.16
CA PRO A 71 18.65 5.05 11.72
C PRO A 71 19.63 3.87 11.64
N VAL A 72 19.14 2.63 11.47
CA VAL A 72 19.99 1.42 11.62
C VAL A 72 20.64 0.99 10.29
N SER A 73 19.87 0.97 9.21
CA SER A 73 20.35 0.49 7.90
C SER A 73 19.64 1.23 6.76
N PRO A 74 20.33 1.56 5.65
CA PRO A 74 19.71 2.16 4.47
C PRO A 74 18.81 1.17 3.69
N VAL A 75 18.84 -0.11 4.07
CA VAL A 75 18.14 -1.22 3.44
C VAL A 75 17.53 -2.10 4.52
N ALA A 76 16.37 -2.68 4.26
CA ALA A 76 15.77 -3.63 5.17
C ALA A 76 14.85 -4.61 4.45
N ASP A 77 14.91 -5.85 4.89
CA ASP A 77 14.20 -6.98 4.30
C ASP A 77 13.16 -7.51 5.28
N PHE A 78 11.95 -7.68 4.76
CA PHE A 78 10.87 -8.42 5.39
C PHE A 78 10.72 -9.73 4.62
N LEU A 79 10.84 -10.86 5.34
CA LEU A 79 10.67 -12.18 4.74
C LEU A 79 9.23 -12.68 4.95
N VAL A 80 8.62 -13.18 3.90
CA VAL A 80 7.27 -13.76 3.93
C VAL A 80 7.41 -15.27 3.76
N PHE A 81 6.64 -16.02 4.55
CA PHE A 81 6.66 -17.48 4.55
C PHE A 81 5.25 -18.00 4.29
N GLU A 82 5.14 -19.01 3.44
CA GLU A 82 3.95 -19.85 3.44
C GLU A 82 3.76 -20.52 4.83
N PRO A 83 2.52 -20.75 5.28
CA PRO A 83 2.24 -21.40 6.56
C PRO A 83 2.95 -22.76 6.71
N GLY A 84 3.83 -22.86 7.71
CA GLY A 84 4.58 -24.08 8.00
C GLY A 84 5.82 -24.31 7.13
N ALA A 85 6.15 -23.37 6.24
CA ALA A 85 7.39 -23.42 5.45
C ALA A 85 8.62 -23.07 6.30
N THR A 86 9.78 -23.56 5.85
CA THR A 86 11.09 -23.25 6.47
C THR A 86 11.96 -22.34 5.62
N GLN A 87 11.54 -22.09 4.38
CA GLN A 87 12.14 -21.13 3.46
C GLN A 87 11.10 -20.04 3.15
N PRO A 88 11.53 -18.79 2.95
CA PRO A 88 10.61 -17.73 2.57
C PRO A 88 10.09 -17.96 1.15
N SER A 89 8.82 -17.65 0.92
CA SER A 89 8.21 -17.52 -0.40
C SER A 89 8.54 -16.16 -1.01
N ASP A 90 8.47 -15.09 -0.20
CA ASP A 90 8.71 -13.73 -0.68
C ASP A 90 9.76 -12.99 0.14
N LEU A 91 10.41 -12.05 -0.55
CA LEU A 91 11.29 -11.06 0.06
C LEU A 91 10.86 -9.66 -0.35
N LEU A 92 10.52 -8.86 0.66
CA LEU A 92 10.15 -7.46 0.51
C LEU A 92 11.31 -6.59 0.98
N ARG A 93 11.95 -5.86 0.06
CA ARG A 93 13.14 -5.06 0.35
C ARG A 93 12.87 -3.58 0.26
N PHE A 94 12.90 -2.92 1.42
CA PHE A 94 12.90 -1.46 1.52
C PHE A 94 14.30 -0.90 1.29
N MET A 95 14.40 0.10 0.43
CA MET A 95 15.62 0.88 0.30
C MET A 95 15.30 2.32 -0.08
N ARG A 96 16.32 3.17 -0.06
CA ARG A 96 16.22 4.53 -0.59
C ARG A 96 16.75 4.57 -2.02
N ASP A 97 15.97 5.14 -2.92
CA ASP A 97 16.43 5.46 -4.28
C ASP A 97 17.63 6.44 -4.17
N PRO A 98 18.81 6.06 -4.66
CA PRO A 98 20.00 6.91 -4.58
C PRO A 98 19.90 8.18 -5.45
N GLY A 99 19.06 8.18 -6.48
CA GLY A 99 18.85 9.32 -7.37
C GLY A 99 17.78 10.29 -6.86
N THR A 100 16.63 9.77 -6.42
CA THR A 100 15.48 10.62 -6.02
C THR A 100 15.33 10.80 -4.51
N GLY A 101 15.97 9.95 -3.69
CA GLY A 101 15.82 9.93 -2.24
C GLY A 101 14.50 9.36 -1.72
N LYS A 102 13.62 8.91 -2.62
CA LYS A 102 12.33 8.28 -2.29
C LYS A 102 12.53 6.85 -1.78
N THR A 103 11.53 6.32 -1.09
CA THR A 103 11.51 4.90 -0.70
C THR A 103 11.19 4.04 -1.92
N LEU A 104 12.03 3.05 -2.17
CA LEU A 104 11.73 1.92 -3.04
C LEU A 104 11.36 0.72 -2.18
N LEU A 105 10.38 -0.05 -2.64
CA LEU A 105 10.08 -1.38 -2.13
C LEU A 105 10.20 -2.35 -3.29
N PHE A 106 11.25 -3.16 -3.29
CA PHE A 106 11.34 -4.29 -4.20
C PHE A 106 10.49 -5.45 -3.66
N PHE A 107 9.75 -6.07 -4.56
CA PHE A 107 8.95 -7.27 -4.29
C PHE A 107 9.58 -8.42 -5.08
N TYR A 108 10.10 -9.41 -4.37
CA TYR A 108 10.59 -10.65 -4.94
C TYR A 108 9.68 -11.77 -4.48
N SER A 109 9.01 -12.42 -5.42
CA SER A 109 8.17 -13.59 -5.18
C SER A 109 8.84 -14.84 -5.76
N ASP A 110 8.80 -15.97 -5.05
CA ASP A 110 9.37 -17.22 -5.55
C ASP A 110 8.43 -17.86 -6.59
N ALA A 111 8.92 -17.97 -7.82
CA ALA A 111 8.22 -18.72 -8.87
C ALA A 111 8.30 -20.22 -8.58
N SER A 112 7.30 -20.77 -7.90
CA SER A 112 7.27 -22.20 -7.60
C SER A 112 6.79 -23.04 -8.81
N PRO A 113 7.12 -24.34 -8.90
CA PRO A 113 6.58 -25.20 -9.96
C PRO A 113 5.04 -25.33 -9.95
N GLY A 114 4.40 -24.96 -8.84
CA GLY A 114 2.94 -24.89 -8.69
C GLY A 114 2.33 -23.57 -9.15
N ASP A 115 3.15 -22.51 -9.21
CA ASP A 115 2.76 -21.16 -9.64
C ASP A 115 3.75 -20.62 -10.69
N PRO A 116 3.47 -20.82 -12.00
CA PRO A 116 4.39 -20.40 -13.06
C PRO A 116 4.62 -18.88 -12.96
N PRO A 117 5.80 -18.37 -13.36
CA PRO A 117 6.09 -16.95 -13.24
C PRO A 117 5.13 -16.11 -14.09
N ASP A 118 4.06 -15.64 -13.47
CA ASP A 118 2.93 -14.95 -14.07
C ASP A 118 2.81 -13.51 -13.56
N ALA A 119 3.49 -13.19 -12.46
CA ALA A 119 3.63 -11.86 -11.91
C ALA A 119 5.00 -11.22 -12.24
N PRO A 120 5.05 -9.88 -12.43
CA PRO A 120 6.29 -9.15 -12.60
C PRO A 120 7.31 -9.30 -11.45
N ALA A 121 6.84 -9.57 -10.22
CA ALA A 121 7.68 -9.74 -9.04
C ALA A 121 8.37 -11.11 -8.97
N ASP A 122 7.97 -12.04 -9.83
CA ASP A 122 8.45 -13.42 -9.78
C ASP A 122 9.93 -13.52 -10.13
N VAL A 123 10.64 -14.24 -9.29
CA VAL A 123 12.05 -14.57 -9.47
C VAL A 123 12.26 -16.07 -9.36
N LEU A 124 13.19 -16.58 -10.18
CA LEU A 124 13.57 -18.00 -10.14
C LEU A 124 14.29 -18.38 -8.84
N VAL A 125 14.92 -17.40 -8.20
CA VAL A 125 15.67 -17.56 -6.94
C VAL A 125 15.55 -16.23 -6.19
N LEU A 126 15.04 -16.28 -4.96
CA LEU A 126 15.02 -15.11 -4.09
C LEU A 126 16.45 -14.58 -3.86
N PRO A 127 16.64 -13.25 -3.85
CA PRO A 127 17.94 -12.66 -3.55
C PRO A 127 18.34 -12.95 -2.10
N ASN A 128 19.64 -13.03 -1.84
CA ASN A 128 20.13 -13.14 -0.47
C ASN A 128 19.64 -11.96 0.37
N THR A 129 19.27 -12.25 1.61
CA THR A 129 18.89 -11.25 2.60
C THR A 129 20.06 -10.32 2.90
N ALA A 130 19.86 -9.02 2.71
CA ALA A 130 20.81 -7.96 3.00
C ALA A 130 20.72 -7.54 4.47
N PHE A 131 19.50 -7.30 4.98
CA PHE A 131 19.27 -6.96 6.38
C PHE A 131 17.85 -7.33 6.82
N GLN A 132 17.69 -8.50 7.44
CA GLN A 132 16.38 -8.94 7.92
C GLN A 132 15.93 -8.10 9.12
N ILE A 133 14.78 -7.45 9.01
CA ILE A 133 14.13 -6.77 10.14
C ILE A 133 13.12 -7.64 10.86
N THR A 134 12.38 -8.45 10.10
CA THR A 134 11.29 -9.27 10.62
C THR A 134 10.89 -10.31 9.57
N SER A 135 9.94 -11.15 9.94
CA SER A 135 9.29 -12.09 9.05
C SER A 135 7.87 -12.34 9.51
N ALA A 136 7.01 -12.79 8.60
CA ALA A 136 5.66 -13.22 8.91
C ALA A 136 5.24 -14.39 8.03
N GLU A 137 4.28 -15.16 8.53
CA GLU A 137 3.57 -16.16 7.75
C GLU A 137 2.40 -15.50 7.02
N GLU A 138 2.13 -15.99 5.83
CA GLU A 138 0.97 -15.57 5.05
C GLU A 138 -0.35 -15.95 5.71
N VAL A 139 -1.36 -15.14 5.42
CA VAL A 139 -2.73 -15.36 5.79
C VAL A 139 -3.62 -15.16 4.57
N GLY A 140 -4.79 -15.81 4.58
CA GLY A 140 -5.81 -15.50 3.59
C GLY A 140 -6.31 -14.06 3.75
N LEU A 141 -6.41 -13.35 2.63
CA LEU A 141 -6.78 -11.95 2.56
C LEU A 141 -8.22 -11.76 2.09
N PHE A 142 -8.73 -10.55 2.31
CA PHE A 142 -10.05 -10.09 1.85
C PHE A 142 -11.23 -10.97 2.31
N GLY A 143 -11.09 -11.60 3.48
CA GLY A 143 -12.12 -12.48 4.05
C GLY A 143 -12.07 -13.92 3.55
N ASN A 144 -11.07 -14.29 2.76
CA ASN A 144 -10.82 -15.68 2.38
C ASN A 144 -9.89 -16.36 3.40
N PRO A 145 -10.10 -17.65 3.71
CA PRO A 145 -9.09 -18.43 4.42
C PRO A 145 -7.84 -18.61 3.54
N TYR A 146 -6.70 -18.87 4.17
CA TYR A 146 -5.47 -19.19 3.42
C TYR A 146 -5.69 -20.40 2.50
N SER A 147 -5.17 -20.31 1.28
CA SER A 147 -5.04 -21.43 0.35
C SER A 147 -3.97 -21.10 -0.66
N GLU A 148 -3.08 -22.04 -1.02
CA GLU A 148 -1.95 -21.82 -1.95
C GLU A 148 -2.30 -21.18 -3.31
N ALA A 149 -3.56 -21.16 -3.73
CA ALA A 149 -4.00 -20.54 -4.98
C ALA A 149 -5.01 -19.40 -4.79
N GLY A 150 -5.18 -18.93 -3.55
CA GLY A 150 -6.12 -17.88 -3.18
C GLY A 150 -5.40 -16.61 -2.77
N PRO A 151 -6.11 -15.47 -2.61
CA PRO A 151 -5.48 -14.21 -2.25
C PRO A 151 -4.82 -14.29 -0.88
N ASN A 152 -3.51 -14.51 -0.86
CA ASN A 152 -2.68 -14.61 0.33
C ASN A 152 -1.75 -13.41 0.47
N GLY A 153 -1.07 -13.37 1.60
CA GLY A 153 -0.02 -12.41 1.89
C GLY A 153 -0.08 -11.95 3.34
N ILE A 154 0.38 -10.73 3.59
CA ILE A 154 0.48 -10.16 4.94
C ILE A 154 -0.55 -9.06 5.11
N ALA A 155 -1.40 -9.18 6.14
CA ALA A 155 -2.39 -8.17 6.48
C ALA A 155 -1.97 -7.31 7.69
N ASN A 156 -2.21 -6.00 7.59
CA ASN A 156 -2.16 -5.06 8.71
C ASN A 156 -0.81 -4.98 9.43
N TRP A 157 0.31 -5.12 8.72
CA TRP A 157 1.62 -4.93 9.31
C TRP A 157 1.84 -3.45 9.64
N GLN A 158 1.74 -3.11 10.92
CA GLN A 158 1.87 -1.74 11.38
C GLN A 158 3.33 -1.38 11.67
N VAL A 159 3.81 -0.33 11.02
CA VAL A 159 5.15 0.24 11.21
C VAL A 159 5.08 1.65 11.80
N ASN A 160 6.13 2.01 12.53
CA ASN A 160 6.32 3.34 13.12
C ASN A 160 7.77 3.82 12.86
N GLY A 161 8.19 4.94 13.44
CA GLY A 161 9.51 5.52 13.19
C GLY A 161 10.72 4.65 13.56
N ALA A 162 10.52 3.52 14.23
CA ALA A 162 11.54 2.51 14.46
C ALA A 162 11.61 1.42 13.37
N PHE A 163 10.82 1.51 12.30
CA PHE A 163 10.72 0.48 11.28
C PHE A 163 10.85 1.01 9.84
N PRO A 164 11.33 0.16 8.92
CA PRO A 164 11.20 0.31 7.49
C PRO A 164 9.83 0.64 6.95
N GLY A 165 9.82 1.48 5.91
CA GLY A 165 8.61 1.87 5.23
C GLY A 165 7.74 2.88 5.98
N TRP A 166 8.16 3.40 7.15
CA TRP A 166 7.39 4.45 7.82
C TRP A 166 7.39 5.75 7.01
N ASP A 167 6.19 6.25 6.72
CA ASP A 167 5.97 7.45 5.91
C ASP A 167 5.98 8.76 6.70
N GLY A 168 6.25 8.69 8.01
CA GLY A 168 6.26 9.83 8.91
C GLY A 168 4.92 10.09 9.60
N ASN A 169 3.88 9.30 9.34
CA ASN A 169 2.58 9.45 10.02
C ASN A 169 2.71 9.12 11.53
N PRO A 170 2.37 10.05 12.45
CA PRO A 170 2.46 9.82 13.90
C PRO A 170 1.60 8.66 14.42
N SER A 171 0.47 8.36 13.76
CA SER A 171 -0.39 7.22 14.07
C SER A 171 0.16 5.89 13.53
N GLY A 172 1.22 5.94 12.74
CA GLY A 172 1.85 4.80 12.07
C GLY A 172 1.40 4.62 10.62
N THR A 173 2.05 3.68 9.95
CA THR A 173 1.74 3.24 8.59
C THR A 173 1.39 1.76 8.65
N MET A 174 0.30 1.36 8.01
CA MET A 174 -0.18 -0.01 7.97
C MET A 174 -0.01 -0.56 6.56
N TYR A 175 0.72 -1.66 6.45
CA TYR A 175 1.01 -2.36 5.21
C TYR A 175 0.10 -3.57 5.05
N THR A 176 -0.35 -3.78 3.81
CA THR A 176 -0.87 -5.04 3.31
C THR A 176 -0.08 -5.44 2.08
N PHE A 177 0.54 -6.61 2.12
CA PHE A 177 1.23 -7.21 0.98
C PHE A 177 0.35 -8.34 0.46
N VAL A 178 0.10 -8.36 -0.85
CA VAL A 178 -0.66 -9.42 -1.53
C VAL A 178 0.34 -10.16 -2.41
N SER A 179 0.55 -11.44 -2.13
CA SER A 179 1.44 -12.27 -2.94
C SER A 179 0.59 -12.90 -4.06
N ASP A 180 -0.23 -13.89 -3.75
CA ASP A 180 -1.08 -14.60 -4.72
C ASP A 180 -2.36 -13.84 -5.13
N GLY A 181 -2.24 -12.74 -5.87
CA GLY A 181 -3.40 -12.07 -6.47
C GLY A 181 -3.24 -10.57 -6.65
N VAL A 182 -4.36 -9.94 -7.00
CA VAL A 182 -4.37 -8.51 -7.38
C VAL A 182 -5.01 -7.68 -6.28
N VAL A 183 -4.38 -6.57 -5.92
CA VAL A 183 -5.00 -5.56 -5.05
C VAL A 183 -6.32 -5.12 -5.68
N PRO A 184 -7.47 -5.29 -5.00
CA PRO A 184 -8.73 -4.82 -5.52
C PRO A 184 -8.72 -3.30 -5.71
N GLU A 185 -9.22 -2.82 -6.85
CA GLU A 185 -9.38 -1.37 -7.07
C GLU A 185 -10.20 -0.74 -5.93
N PRO A 186 -9.81 0.45 -5.42
CA PRO A 186 -10.53 1.13 -4.36
C PRO A 186 -11.98 1.45 -4.76
N SER A 187 -12.94 0.59 -4.41
CA SER A 187 -14.40 0.78 -4.46
C SER A 187 -14.90 1.78 -5.51
N SER A 188 -14.48 1.63 -6.76
CA SER A 188 -14.87 2.46 -7.91
C SER A 188 -16.39 2.51 -8.07
N LEU A 189 -17.06 1.41 -7.68
CA LEU A 189 -18.52 1.26 -7.63
C LEU A 189 -19.20 2.14 -6.58
N VAL A 190 -18.58 2.35 -5.41
CA VAL A 190 -19.15 3.23 -4.36
C VAL A 190 -19.03 4.69 -4.79
N LEU A 191 -17.90 5.06 -5.42
CA LEU A 191 -17.72 6.40 -5.98
C LEU A 191 -18.70 6.65 -7.14
N LEU A 192 -18.89 5.67 -8.02
CA LEU A 192 -19.87 5.74 -9.11
C LEU A 192 -21.30 5.85 -8.58
N ALA A 193 -21.68 5.02 -7.61
CA ALA A 193 -23.00 5.05 -6.98
C ALA A 193 -23.25 6.38 -6.24
N GLY A 194 -22.26 6.89 -5.53
CA GLY A 194 -22.30 8.20 -4.88
C GLY A 194 -22.43 9.34 -5.88
N GLY A 195 -21.63 9.33 -6.95
CA GLY A 195 -21.67 10.33 -8.02
C GLY A 195 -23.00 10.35 -8.78
N LEU A 196 -23.52 9.16 -9.15
CA LEU A 196 -24.84 9.03 -9.77
C LEU A 196 -25.97 9.43 -8.82
N GLY A 197 -25.84 9.14 -7.51
CA GLY A 197 -26.80 9.57 -6.49
C GLY A 197 -26.89 11.09 -6.38
N ILE A 198 -25.76 11.79 -6.35
CA ILE A 198 -25.70 13.26 -6.29
C ILE A 198 -26.30 13.87 -7.58
N LEU A 199 -25.93 13.34 -8.75
CA LEU A 199 -26.48 13.79 -10.04
C LEU A 199 -27.99 13.54 -10.13
N GLY A 200 -28.48 12.39 -9.68
CA GLY A 200 -29.90 12.05 -9.65
C GLY A 200 -30.72 12.99 -8.76
N VAL A 201 -30.23 13.28 -7.55
CA VAL A 201 -30.88 14.21 -6.61
C VAL A 201 -30.87 15.64 -7.14
N SER A 202 -29.80 16.08 -7.82
CA SER A 202 -29.72 17.42 -8.41
C SER A 202 -30.77 17.65 -9.51
N LYS A 203 -30.99 16.66 -10.38
CA LYS A 203 -32.04 16.69 -11.43
C LYS A 203 -33.45 16.73 -10.84
N LEU A 204 -33.70 15.99 -9.75
CA LEU A 204 -35.00 15.98 -9.08
C LEU A 204 -35.33 17.31 -8.40
N ARG A 205 -34.32 18.02 -7.88
CA ARG A 205 -34.49 19.37 -7.31
C ARG A 205 -34.76 20.43 -8.37
N GLN A 206 -34.09 20.37 -9.52
CA GLN A 206 -34.33 21.32 -10.63
C GLN A 206 -35.76 21.22 -11.18
N ARG A 207 -36.38 20.03 -11.17
CA ARG A 207 -37.77 19.85 -11.59
C ARG A 207 -38.81 20.41 -10.63
N LYS A 208 -38.49 20.60 -9.34
CA LYS A 208 -39.43 21.13 -8.35
C LYS A 208 -39.46 22.67 -8.26
N VAL A 209 -38.57 23.37 -8.96
CA VAL A 209 -38.50 24.86 -8.96
C VAL A 209 -39.32 25.47 -10.12
N VAL A 210 -39.89 24.64 -10.99
CA VAL A 210 -40.85 25.08 -12.03
C VAL A 210 -42.25 24.64 -11.61
N LEU A 211 -42.89 25.41 -10.73
CA LEU A 211 -44.35 25.47 -10.51
C LEU A 211 -44.67 26.80 -9.84
#